data_AF-A0A543N7I8-F1
#
_entry.id   AF-A0A543N7I8-F1
#
_cell.length_a   1.000
_cell.length_b   1.000
_cell.length_c   1.000
_cell.angle_alpha   90.00
_cell.angle_beta   90.00
_cell.angle_gamma   90.00
#
_symmetry.space_group_name_H-M   'P 1'
#
loop_
_entity.id
_entity.type
_entity.pdbx_description
1 polymer ?
#
loop_
_entity_poly.entity_id
_entity_poly.type
_entity_poly.pdbx_seq_one_letter_code
_entity_poly.pdbx_strand_id
1 'polypeptide(L)'
;MSTADPRDRALCPQSAPRNLDGAPEAPGRVSGLPGPSEPAVRETAARWAAEHATRRARTDSCETPMAEHTSAGPVPPGTHRGAAPSGPPEPIRAAGAVLCREGRGTREVALVHQPRHGGWTLPSARLDHGEHPLTVALRDVREETGVRPVLGRRLLSRCYLSGGWPKRVEWWAATPDTGPSLSPGGEADQAAWFPLAEARQRVSYRHDAHVLDDIDTTPPDTYPVILLHNASSHDSEWNGDELLRPLDEAGRADAHALAGILAAFGTPRVVSSAAARCAETVSPYAREHGVRVRTDRALTRHSRPGDSEPVSSEQARAAFARLLADGLPTLVCTHGELVQDLMREALTRLGAPISQRLGLRPGEFWVLHVAAADRTLAAVERHAAAG
;
A
#
# COMPACT_ATOMS: atom_id res chain seq x y z
N MET A 1 -18.05 -9.51 60.27
CA MET A 1 -18.21 -8.90 61.61
C MET A 1 -17.10 -7.88 61.78
N SER A 2 -17.50 -6.69 62.22
CA SER A 2 -16.80 -5.40 62.16
C SER A 2 -15.55 -5.31 63.05
N THR A 3 -14.45 -4.75 62.51
CA THR A 3 -13.29 -4.10 63.17
C THR A 3 -12.48 -3.41 62.04
N ALA A 4 -11.88 -2.22 62.12
CA ALA A 4 -11.81 -1.13 63.08
C ALA A 4 -11.36 0.16 62.34
N ASP A 5 -11.86 1.32 62.80
CA ASP A 5 -11.34 2.70 62.63
C ASP A 5 -10.17 2.92 63.64
N PRO A 6 -9.18 3.85 63.52
CA PRO A 6 -9.43 5.29 63.79
C PRO A 6 -8.43 6.40 63.28
N ARG A 7 -8.94 7.65 63.24
CA ARG A 7 -8.29 8.99 63.40
C ARG A 7 -7.55 9.60 62.18
N ASP A 8 -7.51 10.92 61.93
CA ASP A 8 -8.06 12.13 62.55
C ASP A 8 -7.96 13.32 61.55
N ARG A 9 -8.89 14.27 61.69
CA ARG A 9 -8.86 15.74 61.44
C ARG A 9 -7.83 16.43 60.52
N ALA A 10 -8.33 17.30 59.64
CA ALA A 10 -8.19 18.79 59.68
C ALA A 10 -8.56 19.41 58.31
N LEU A 11 -9.67 20.14 58.18
CA LEU A 11 -9.78 21.61 58.17
C LEU A 11 -8.97 22.35 57.07
N CYS A 12 -9.75 22.85 56.11
CA CYS A 12 -9.40 23.74 55.01
C CYS A 12 -9.21 25.19 55.50
N PRO A 13 -8.29 25.99 54.95
CA PRO A 13 -8.39 27.44 54.99
C PRO A 13 -8.70 28.04 53.62
N GLN A 14 -9.61 29.01 53.65
CA GLN A 14 -9.92 29.96 52.59
C GLN A 14 -8.75 30.95 52.41
N SER A 15 -8.48 31.37 51.17
CA SER A 15 -7.67 32.55 50.88
C SER A 15 -8.27 33.36 49.73
N ALA A 16 -8.39 34.66 49.99
CA ALA A 16 -8.99 35.72 49.18
C ALA A 16 -8.05 36.21 48.04
N PRO A 17 -8.50 37.13 47.16
CA PRO A 17 -7.92 37.35 45.83
C PRO A 17 -6.77 38.35 45.83
N ARG A 18 -5.83 38.19 44.87
CA ARG A 18 -4.85 39.22 44.49
C ARG A 18 -4.93 39.47 42.99
N ASN A 19 -5.13 40.74 42.63
CA ASN A 19 -4.92 41.29 41.31
C ASN A 19 -3.46 41.13 40.89
N LEU A 20 -3.21 40.64 39.68
CA LEU A 20 -1.98 40.84 38.93
C LEU A 20 -2.35 41.02 37.46
N ASP A 21 -2.16 42.26 37.00
CA ASP A 21 -1.96 42.60 35.60
C ASP A 21 -0.80 41.76 35.03
N GLY A 22 -0.98 41.21 33.81
CA GLY A 22 0.08 40.50 33.11
C GLY A 22 -0.46 39.54 32.06
N ALA A 23 -0.69 40.03 30.84
CA ALA A 23 -0.91 39.21 29.67
C ALA A 23 0.37 38.41 29.34
N PRO A 24 0.31 37.10 29.05
CA PRO A 24 1.42 36.40 28.45
C PRO A 24 1.41 36.56 26.93
N GLU A 25 2.53 37.05 26.41
CA GLU A 25 2.86 37.18 24.99
C GLU A 25 2.73 35.85 24.22
N ALA A 26 2.33 35.96 22.95
CA ALA A 26 2.28 34.86 22.01
C ALA A 26 3.68 34.30 21.69
N PRO A 27 3.88 32.98 21.59
CA PRO A 27 5.15 32.43 21.14
C PRO A 27 5.40 32.77 19.66
N GLY A 28 6.55 33.39 19.44
CA GLY A 28 7.00 33.89 18.14
C GLY A 28 7.11 32.81 17.06
N ARG A 29 6.83 33.23 15.83
CA ARG A 29 7.06 32.48 14.59
C ARG A 29 8.54 32.08 14.50
N VAL A 30 8.82 30.78 14.57
CA VAL A 30 10.10 30.24 14.11
C VAL A 30 10.04 30.17 12.59
N SER A 31 10.76 31.09 11.95
CA SER A 31 11.06 31.10 10.53
C SER A 31 11.77 29.82 10.09
N GLY A 32 11.37 29.32 8.92
CA GLY A 32 11.66 27.99 8.42
C GLY A 32 13.14 27.61 8.28
N LEU A 33 13.38 26.31 8.42
CA LEU A 33 14.60 25.67 7.93
C LEU A 33 14.62 25.78 6.40
N PRO A 34 15.72 26.25 5.79
CA PRO A 34 15.84 26.26 4.34
C PRO A 34 15.82 24.82 3.81
N GLY A 35 15.03 24.60 2.76
CA GLY A 35 15.07 23.34 2.01
C GLY A 35 16.46 23.07 1.43
N PRO A 36 16.78 21.82 1.08
CA PRO A 36 18.08 21.47 0.52
C PRO A 36 18.39 22.33 -0.71
N SER A 37 19.62 22.84 -0.78
CA SER A 37 20.10 23.63 -1.91
C SER A 37 19.98 22.85 -3.23
N GLU A 38 19.65 23.52 -4.34
CA GLU A 38 19.58 22.93 -5.70
C GLU A 38 20.70 21.93 -6.05
N PRO A 39 21.99 22.14 -5.69
CA PRO A 39 23.03 21.14 -5.94
C PRO A 39 22.81 19.81 -5.19
N ALA A 40 22.28 19.82 -3.96
CA ALA A 40 21.99 18.62 -3.20
C ALA A 40 20.80 17.83 -3.80
N VAL A 41 19.78 18.53 -4.29
CA VAL A 41 18.65 17.91 -5.00
C VAL A 41 19.10 17.27 -6.32
N ARG A 42 20.03 17.90 -7.04
CA ARG A 42 20.60 17.36 -8.28
C ARG A 42 21.48 16.12 -8.04
N GLU A 43 22.23 16.09 -6.94
CA GLU A 43 23.08 14.95 -6.58
C GLU A 43 22.26 13.71 -6.16
N THR A 44 21.17 13.91 -5.39
CA THR A 44 20.22 12.83 -5.06
C THR A 44 19.48 12.34 -6.31
N ALA A 45 19.04 13.24 -7.19
CA ALA A 45 18.41 12.88 -8.46
C ALA A 45 19.36 12.13 -9.42
N ALA A 46 20.65 12.47 -9.42
CA ALA A 46 21.67 11.77 -10.20
C ALA A 46 21.96 10.36 -9.67
N ARG A 47 22.04 10.17 -8.34
CA ARG A 47 22.15 8.83 -7.72
C ARG A 47 20.92 7.97 -8.02
N TRP A 48 19.72 8.56 -7.93
CA TRP A 48 18.47 7.89 -8.28
C TRP A 48 18.43 7.49 -9.77
N ALA A 49 18.84 8.37 -10.68
CA ALA A 49 18.88 8.07 -12.12
C ALA A 49 19.90 6.97 -12.46
N ALA A 50 21.05 6.92 -11.78
CA ALA A 50 22.07 5.89 -11.99
C ALA A 50 21.61 4.50 -11.49
N GLU A 51 20.94 4.44 -10.34
CA GLU A 51 20.35 3.20 -9.79
C GLU A 51 19.13 2.71 -10.61
N HIS A 52 18.38 3.63 -11.24
CA HIS A 52 17.21 3.28 -12.06
C HIS A 52 17.54 2.97 -13.53
N ALA A 53 18.60 3.54 -14.11
CA ALA A 53 19.07 3.16 -15.44
C ALA A 53 19.51 1.68 -15.50
N THR A 54 20.12 1.19 -14.42
CA THR A 54 20.45 -0.23 -14.23
C THR A 54 19.21 -1.11 -13.96
N ARG A 55 18.12 -0.56 -13.38
CA ARG A 55 16.83 -1.26 -13.23
C ARG A 55 16.04 -1.37 -14.53
N ARG A 56 15.95 -0.30 -15.34
CA ARG A 56 15.24 -0.34 -16.66
C ARG A 56 15.89 -1.32 -17.63
N ALA A 57 17.22 -1.39 -17.66
CA ALA A 57 17.94 -2.35 -18.49
C ALA A 57 17.72 -3.82 -18.08
N ARG A 58 17.22 -4.09 -16.86
CA ARG A 58 16.95 -5.45 -16.35
C ARG A 58 15.48 -5.86 -16.37
N THR A 59 14.55 -4.91 -16.46
CA THR A 59 13.11 -5.19 -16.56
C THR A 59 12.64 -5.53 -17.98
N ASP A 60 13.39 -5.15 -19.02
CA ASP A 60 13.00 -5.34 -20.42
C ASP A 60 13.66 -6.54 -21.13
N SER A 61 14.57 -7.27 -20.49
CA SER A 61 15.19 -8.46 -21.08
C SER A 61 14.58 -9.74 -20.50
N CYS A 62 13.35 -10.04 -20.92
CA CYS A 62 12.75 -11.36 -20.76
C CYS A 62 13.07 -12.19 -22.02
N GLU A 63 14.34 -12.55 -22.21
CA GLU A 63 14.74 -13.54 -23.21
C GLU A 63 15.04 -14.87 -22.51
N THR A 64 14.25 -15.88 -22.86
CA THR A 64 14.40 -17.27 -22.45
C THR A 64 15.75 -17.82 -22.93
N PRO A 65 16.56 -18.49 -22.09
CA PRO A 65 17.71 -19.22 -22.61
C PRO A 65 17.22 -20.49 -23.33
N MET A 66 17.55 -20.60 -24.62
CA MET A 66 17.38 -21.84 -25.40
C MET A 66 18.34 -22.90 -24.85
N ALA A 67 17.79 -23.97 -24.27
CA ALA A 67 18.57 -25.15 -23.87
C ALA A 67 18.77 -26.09 -25.06
N GLU A 68 19.98 -26.63 -25.16
CA GLU A 68 20.51 -27.47 -26.24
C GLU A 68 19.77 -28.82 -26.35
N HIS A 69 19.59 -29.27 -27.59
CA HIS A 69 18.87 -30.49 -27.96
C HIS A 69 19.71 -31.76 -27.75
N THR A 70 19.19 -32.71 -26.96
CA THR A 70 19.53 -34.13 -27.08
C THR A 70 18.31 -34.91 -27.55
N SER A 71 18.47 -35.62 -28.68
CA SER A 71 17.41 -36.28 -29.45
C SER A 71 16.79 -37.49 -28.75
N ALA A 72 15.46 -37.58 -28.74
CA ALA A 72 14.71 -38.81 -28.47
C ALA A 72 13.90 -39.20 -29.73
N GLY A 73 13.87 -40.51 -30.04
CA GLY A 73 13.37 -41.11 -31.28
C GLY A 73 11.85 -41.08 -31.52
N PRO A 74 11.37 -41.67 -32.63
CA PRO A 74 10.06 -41.36 -33.22
C PRO A 74 8.89 -42.03 -32.50
N VAL A 75 7.82 -41.25 -32.30
CA VAL A 75 6.50 -41.69 -31.78
C VAL A 75 5.54 -41.88 -32.98
N PRO A 76 4.71 -42.94 -33.02
CA PRO A 76 3.82 -43.25 -34.16
C PRO A 76 2.56 -42.37 -34.21
N PRO A 77 1.86 -42.28 -35.36
CA PRO A 77 0.81 -41.29 -35.57
C PRO A 77 -0.56 -41.78 -35.09
N GLY A 78 -1.31 -40.90 -34.43
CA GLY A 78 -2.68 -41.17 -34.02
C GLY A 78 -3.45 -39.93 -33.60
N THR A 79 -4.31 -39.48 -34.52
CA THR A 79 -5.57 -38.72 -34.35
C THR A 79 -5.55 -37.29 -33.79
N HIS A 80 -5.83 -36.35 -34.71
CA HIS A 80 -6.43 -35.02 -34.57
C HIS A 80 -6.17 -34.26 -33.26
N ARG A 81 -5.04 -33.54 -33.22
CA ARG A 81 -4.92 -32.34 -32.38
C ARG A 81 -5.59 -31.18 -33.11
N GLY A 82 -6.70 -30.68 -32.56
CA GLY A 82 -7.06 -29.28 -32.78
C GLY A 82 -5.83 -28.44 -32.44
N ALA A 83 -5.49 -27.48 -33.31
CA ALA A 83 -4.35 -26.61 -33.11
C ALA A 83 -4.44 -25.99 -31.71
N ALA A 84 -3.45 -26.29 -30.85
CA ALA A 84 -3.31 -25.59 -29.58
C ALA A 84 -3.20 -24.09 -29.90
N PRO A 85 -3.87 -23.20 -29.14
CA PRO A 85 -3.74 -21.77 -29.36
C PRO A 85 -2.25 -21.40 -29.33
N SER A 86 -1.75 -20.92 -30.46
CA SER A 86 -0.35 -20.58 -30.70
C SER A 86 -0.01 -19.25 -30.05
N GLY A 87 0.01 -19.24 -28.72
CA GLY A 87 0.54 -18.17 -27.88
C GLY A 87 1.38 -18.78 -26.76
N PRO A 88 2.37 -18.04 -26.21
CA PRO A 88 3.03 -18.48 -25.00
C PRO A 88 1.97 -18.70 -23.91
N PRO A 89 2.07 -19.77 -23.10
CA PRO A 89 1.10 -20.04 -22.06
C PRO A 89 1.00 -18.86 -21.10
N GLU A 90 -0.21 -18.49 -20.72
CA GLU A 90 -0.43 -17.43 -19.73
C GLU A 90 0.31 -17.81 -18.44
N PRO A 91 1.16 -16.91 -17.89
CA PRO A 91 1.95 -17.24 -16.71
C PRO A 91 1.04 -17.43 -15.50
N ILE A 92 1.35 -18.43 -14.67
CA ILE A 92 0.73 -18.60 -13.36
C ILE A 92 1.01 -17.35 -12.54
N ARG A 93 -0.04 -16.60 -12.20
CA ARG A 93 0.07 -15.43 -11.32
C ARG A 93 0.01 -15.86 -9.86
N ALA A 94 0.87 -15.27 -9.05
CA ALA A 94 0.93 -15.48 -7.61
C ALA A 94 1.26 -14.18 -6.89
N ALA A 95 0.95 -14.12 -5.60
CA ALA A 95 1.27 -12.99 -4.73
C ALA A 95 1.68 -13.49 -3.35
N GLY A 96 2.60 -12.77 -2.71
CA GLY A 96 3.08 -13.08 -1.37
C GLY A 96 3.63 -11.83 -0.68
N ALA A 97 3.98 -11.97 0.60
CA ALA A 97 4.63 -10.90 1.32
C ALA A 97 5.72 -11.41 2.28
N VAL A 98 6.75 -10.58 2.46
CA VAL A 98 7.80 -10.81 3.45
C VAL A 98 7.42 -10.10 4.73
N LEU A 99 6.91 -10.86 5.70
CA LEU A 99 6.59 -10.33 7.01
C LEU A 99 7.90 -10.03 7.77
N CYS A 100 8.11 -8.76 8.08
CA CYS A 100 9.30 -8.22 8.72
C CYS A 100 8.97 -7.66 10.10
N ARG A 101 9.93 -7.75 11.02
CA ARG A 101 9.91 -7.02 12.29
C ARG A 101 11.32 -6.59 12.68
N GLU A 102 11.39 -5.57 13.53
CA GLU A 102 12.62 -5.28 14.25
C GLU A 102 12.72 -6.18 15.48
N GLY A 103 13.76 -7.02 15.55
CA GLY A 103 13.95 -8.01 16.59
C GLY A 103 15.41 -8.06 17.05
N ARG A 104 15.65 -7.92 18.37
CA ARG A 104 17.00 -7.99 18.97
C ARG A 104 18.05 -7.08 18.32
N GLY A 105 17.63 -5.92 17.80
CA GLY A 105 18.50 -4.95 17.12
C GLY A 105 18.86 -5.31 15.68
N THR A 106 18.17 -6.30 15.09
CA THR A 106 18.31 -6.69 13.68
C THR A 106 16.94 -6.83 13.03
N ARG A 107 16.88 -6.72 11.70
CA ARG A 107 15.66 -7.07 10.96
C ARG A 107 15.50 -8.58 10.93
N GLU A 108 14.36 -9.04 11.42
CA GLU A 108 13.92 -10.43 11.35
C GLU A 108 12.80 -10.57 10.32
N VAL A 109 12.77 -11.71 9.63
CA VAL A 109 11.72 -12.07 8.67
C VAL A 109 11.08 -13.39 9.08
N ALA A 110 9.77 -13.52 8.85
CA ALA A 110 9.08 -14.78 9.06
C ALA A 110 9.28 -15.69 7.84
N LEU A 111 9.74 -16.91 8.08
CA LEU A 111 9.67 -18.00 7.13
C LEU A 111 8.64 -19.02 7.61
N VAL A 112 8.07 -19.76 6.66
CA VAL A 112 7.18 -20.89 6.90
C VAL A 112 7.84 -22.15 6.39
N HIS A 113 7.64 -23.27 7.09
CA HIS A 113 8.11 -24.57 6.65
C HIS A 113 6.94 -25.31 6.01
N GLN A 114 7.13 -25.76 4.76
CA GLN A 114 6.12 -26.48 3.99
C GLN A 114 6.68 -27.86 3.58
N PRO A 115 6.26 -28.96 4.23
CA PRO A 115 6.79 -30.30 3.95
C PRO A 115 6.67 -30.72 2.48
N ARG A 116 5.61 -30.29 1.80
CA ARG A 116 5.37 -30.57 0.38
C ARG A 116 6.31 -29.82 -0.57
N HIS A 117 6.83 -28.67 -0.14
CA HIS A 117 7.72 -27.81 -0.92
C HIS A 117 9.19 -27.92 -0.48
N GLY A 118 9.52 -28.91 0.35
CA GLY A 118 10.90 -29.29 0.62
C GLY A 118 11.66 -28.34 1.55
N GLY A 119 10.96 -27.56 2.39
CA GLY A 119 11.58 -26.85 3.51
C GLY A 119 11.02 -25.46 3.77
N TRP A 120 11.90 -24.52 4.11
CA TRP A 120 11.53 -23.16 4.47
C TRP A 120 11.33 -22.29 3.23
N THR A 121 10.23 -21.57 3.19
CA THR A 121 9.85 -20.68 2.08
C THR A 121 9.29 -19.37 2.62
N LEU A 122 9.11 -18.41 1.71
CA LEU A 122 8.30 -17.22 1.98
C LEU A 122 6.81 -17.50 1.68
N PRO A 123 5.87 -16.98 2.49
CA PRO A 123 4.45 -17.14 2.21
C PRO A 123 4.06 -16.53 0.86
N SER A 124 3.56 -17.36 -0.04
CA SER A 124 2.90 -16.92 -1.27
C SER A 124 1.89 -17.92 -1.80
N ALA A 125 0.79 -17.42 -2.36
CA ALA A 125 -0.24 -18.22 -3.02
C ALA A 125 -0.42 -17.85 -4.49
N ARG A 126 -0.96 -18.80 -5.26
CA ARG A 126 -1.50 -18.56 -6.60
C ARG A 126 -2.76 -17.68 -6.50
N LEU A 127 -2.94 -16.81 -7.48
CA LEU A 127 -4.20 -16.07 -7.64
C LEU A 127 -5.27 -16.98 -8.23
N ASP A 128 -6.46 -16.98 -7.64
CA ASP A 128 -7.66 -17.52 -8.28
C ASP A 128 -8.27 -16.51 -9.27
N HIS A 129 -9.25 -16.96 -10.07
CA HIS A 129 -9.85 -16.13 -11.10
C HIS A 129 -10.54 -14.89 -10.50
N GLY A 130 -10.09 -13.71 -10.92
CA GLY A 130 -10.63 -12.42 -10.46
C GLY A 130 -10.10 -11.96 -9.10
N GLU A 131 -9.20 -12.72 -8.44
CA GLU A 131 -8.60 -12.28 -7.19
C GLU A 131 -7.58 -11.15 -7.40
N HIS A 132 -7.63 -10.16 -6.52
CA HIS A 132 -6.66 -9.08 -6.50
C HIS A 132 -5.35 -9.54 -5.82
N PRO A 133 -4.15 -9.27 -6.39
CA PRO A 133 -2.87 -9.70 -5.82
C PRO A 133 -2.66 -9.32 -4.34
N LEU A 134 -3.04 -8.10 -3.96
CA LEU A 134 -2.94 -7.63 -2.57
C LEU A 134 -3.77 -8.50 -1.61
N THR A 135 -5.01 -8.87 -2.00
CA THR A 135 -5.89 -9.71 -1.19
C THR A 135 -5.31 -11.11 -1.03
N VAL A 136 -4.69 -11.66 -2.08
CA VAL A 136 -4.01 -12.96 -2.01
C VAL A 136 -2.82 -12.92 -1.08
N ALA A 137 -1.95 -11.90 -1.19
CA ALA A 137 -0.82 -11.74 -0.30
C ALA A 137 -1.25 -11.63 1.18
N LEU A 138 -2.34 -10.92 1.47
CA LEU A 138 -2.90 -10.83 2.82
C LEU A 138 -3.41 -12.18 3.34
N ARG A 139 -4.23 -12.85 2.52
CA ARG A 139 -4.87 -14.12 2.87
C ARG A 139 -3.82 -15.16 3.19
N ASP A 140 -2.86 -15.32 2.30
CA ASP A 140 -1.85 -16.38 2.37
C ASP A 140 -0.92 -16.21 3.58
N VAL A 141 -0.38 -15.01 3.78
CA VAL A 141 0.43 -14.73 4.98
C VAL A 141 -0.36 -15.00 6.26
N ARG A 142 -1.64 -14.61 6.31
CA ARG A 142 -2.49 -14.88 7.48
C ARG A 142 -2.72 -16.37 7.70
N GLU A 143 -2.99 -17.12 6.63
CA GLU A 143 -3.24 -18.56 6.70
C GLU A 143 -1.98 -19.33 7.15
N GLU A 144 -0.81 -18.98 6.63
CA GLU A 144 0.42 -19.73 6.87
C GLU A 144 1.19 -19.31 8.12
N THR A 145 1.04 -18.06 8.55
CA THR A 145 1.78 -17.52 9.71
C THR A 145 0.89 -17.24 10.92
N GLY A 146 -0.43 -17.21 10.74
CA GLY A 146 -1.39 -16.78 11.77
C GLY A 146 -1.40 -15.27 12.04
N VAL A 147 -0.52 -14.50 11.40
CA VAL A 147 -0.39 -13.05 11.60
C VAL A 147 -1.12 -12.30 10.51
N ARG A 148 -1.88 -11.26 10.89
CA ARG A 148 -2.44 -10.30 9.93
C ARG A 148 -1.33 -9.33 9.49
N PRO A 149 -0.92 -9.31 8.21
CA PRO A 149 0.08 -8.36 7.75
C PRO A 149 -0.54 -7.00 7.43
N VAL A 150 0.26 -5.95 7.59
CA VAL A 150 0.09 -4.64 6.97
C VAL A 150 1.14 -4.53 5.87
N LEU A 151 0.69 -4.52 4.61
CA LEU A 151 1.56 -4.41 3.45
C LEU A 151 2.16 -3.01 3.36
N GLY A 152 3.48 -2.97 3.21
CA GLY A 152 4.26 -1.82 2.82
C GLY A 152 4.54 -1.85 1.32
N ARG A 153 5.72 -1.37 0.94
CA ARG A 153 6.14 -1.25 -0.46
C ARG A 153 6.14 -2.60 -1.19
N ARG A 154 5.81 -2.56 -2.48
CA ARG A 154 6.10 -3.65 -3.41
C ARG A 154 7.59 -3.87 -3.62
N LEU A 155 7.98 -5.15 -3.62
CA LEU A 155 9.30 -5.65 -3.95
C LEU A 155 9.36 -6.05 -5.43
N LEU A 156 10.56 -6.41 -5.92
CA LEU A 156 10.66 -6.85 -7.30
C LEU A 156 9.94 -8.19 -7.47
N SER A 157 9.13 -8.30 -8.53
CA SER A 157 8.49 -9.56 -8.87
C SER A 157 9.54 -10.63 -9.22
N ARG A 158 9.19 -11.90 -8.99
CA ARG A 158 10.04 -13.04 -9.35
C ARG A 158 9.36 -13.86 -10.44
N CYS A 159 10.09 -14.16 -11.51
CA CYS A 159 9.64 -15.02 -12.59
C CYS A 159 10.51 -16.27 -12.62
N TYR A 160 9.89 -17.45 -12.61
CA TYR A 160 10.59 -18.74 -12.65
C TYR A 160 9.66 -19.82 -13.22
N LEU A 161 10.21 -20.99 -13.54
CA LEU A 161 9.40 -22.13 -13.98
C LEU A 161 8.94 -22.95 -12.77
N SER A 162 7.65 -23.27 -12.71
CA SER A 162 7.03 -24.14 -11.72
C SER A 162 6.41 -25.33 -12.44
N GLY A 163 6.99 -26.52 -12.30
CA GLY A 163 6.54 -27.71 -13.04
C GLY A 163 6.57 -27.52 -14.57
N GLY A 164 7.55 -26.74 -15.08
CA GLY A 164 7.67 -26.41 -16.50
C GLY A 164 6.83 -25.22 -16.98
N TRP A 165 5.97 -24.65 -16.13
CA TRP A 165 5.12 -23.51 -16.48
C TRP A 165 5.69 -22.19 -15.96
N PRO A 166 5.67 -21.10 -16.76
CA PRO A 166 6.04 -19.77 -16.26
C PRO A 166 5.16 -19.37 -15.07
N LYS A 167 5.78 -19.03 -13.94
CA LYS A 167 5.14 -18.48 -12.74
C LYS A 167 5.73 -17.11 -12.44
N ARG A 168 4.86 -16.13 -12.21
CA ARG A 168 5.22 -14.78 -11.78
C ARG A 168 4.63 -14.51 -10.41
N VAL A 169 5.48 -14.20 -9.44
CA VAL A 169 5.08 -13.84 -8.07
C VAL A 169 5.29 -12.34 -7.85
N GLU A 170 4.23 -11.64 -7.45
CA GLU A 170 4.28 -10.27 -6.97
C GLU A 170 4.52 -10.27 -5.46
N TRP A 171 5.42 -9.44 -4.96
CA TRP A 171 5.88 -9.47 -3.57
C TRP A 171 5.72 -8.11 -2.91
N TRP A 172 5.36 -8.10 -1.63
CA TRP A 172 5.34 -6.90 -0.79
C TRP A 172 6.17 -7.10 0.47
N ALA A 173 6.82 -6.04 0.96
CA ALA A 173 7.24 -6.01 2.35
C ALA A 173 5.99 -5.90 3.24
N ALA A 174 6.00 -6.51 4.41
CA ALA A 174 4.89 -6.43 5.34
C ALA A 174 5.37 -6.31 6.78
N THR A 175 4.53 -5.75 7.64
CA THR A 175 4.74 -5.71 9.10
C THR A 175 3.54 -6.36 9.80
N PRO A 176 3.71 -6.92 11.01
CA PRO A 176 2.59 -7.47 11.77
C PRO A 176 1.65 -6.36 12.27
N ASP A 177 0.34 -6.46 12.00
CA ASP A 177 -0.70 -5.52 12.48
C ASP A 177 -0.85 -5.58 14.02
N THR A 178 -0.83 -6.79 14.55
CA THR A 178 -0.83 -7.09 16.00
C THR A 178 0.33 -8.04 16.29
N GLY A 179 0.79 -8.07 17.54
CA GLY A 179 2.09 -8.62 17.98
C GLY A 179 2.59 -9.89 17.28
N PRO A 180 3.91 -10.16 17.29
CA PRO A 180 4.57 -10.97 16.28
C PRO A 180 4.51 -12.49 16.57
N SER A 181 3.47 -12.97 17.24
CA SER A 181 3.30 -14.38 17.56
C SER A 181 2.89 -15.15 16.31
N LEU A 182 3.71 -16.11 15.91
CA LEU A 182 3.42 -16.97 14.77
C LEU A 182 2.61 -18.18 15.22
N SER A 183 1.59 -18.53 14.43
CA SER A 183 0.79 -19.74 14.58
C SER A 183 0.64 -20.36 13.20
N PRO A 184 1.49 -21.32 12.82
CA PRO A 184 1.46 -21.91 11.49
C PRO A 184 0.11 -22.57 11.19
N GLY A 185 -0.28 -22.57 9.92
CA GLY A 185 -1.54 -23.12 9.43
C GLY A 185 -1.53 -23.37 7.93
N GLY A 186 -2.66 -23.83 7.39
CA GLY A 186 -2.79 -24.14 5.97
C GLY A 186 -1.83 -25.25 5.54
N GLU A 187 -0.92 -24.93 4.61
CA GLU A 187 0.10 -25.86 4.12
C GLU A 187 1.39 -25.87 4.97
N ALA A 188 1.54 -24.90 5.88
CA ALA A 188 2.71 -24.76 6.74
C ALA A 188 2.54 -25.53 8.06
N ASP A 189 3.55 -26.34 8.43
CA ASP A 189 3.59 -27.04 9.71
C ASP A 189 4.41 -26.28 10.77
N GLN A 190 5.28 -25.37 10.35
CA GLN A 190 6.07 -24.51 11.23
C GLN A 190 6.16 -23.09 10.67
N ALA A 191 6.29 -22.11 11.55
CA ALA A 191 6.57 -20.72 11.20
C ALA A 191 7.55 -20.16 12.23
N ALA A 192 8.61 -19.48 11.77
CA ALA A 192 9.64 -18.94 12.65
C ALA A 192 10.21 -17.63 12.12
N TRP A 193 10.59 -16.77 13.06
CA TRP A 193 11.34 -15.55 12.79
C TRP A 193 12.83 -15.86 12.71
N PHE A 194 13.49 -15.37 11.68
CA PHE A 194 14.93 -15.48 11.50
C PHE A 194 15.54 -14.11 11.22
N PRO A 195 16.74 -13.80 11.73
CA PRO A 195 17.54 -12.68 11.24
C PRO A 195 17.67 -12.76 9.72
N LEU A 196 17.61 -11.61 9.03
CA LEU A 196 17.58 -11.57 7.56
C LEU A 196 18.71 -12.38 6.89
N ALA A 197 19.93 -12.30 7.44
CA ALA A 197 21.08 -13.04 6.95
C ALA A 197 20.93 -14.57 7.10
N GLU A 198 20.31 -15.03 8.18
CA GLU A 198 20.03 -16.45 8.43
C GLU A 198 18.87 -16.94 7.55
N ALA A 199 17.82 -16.15 7.41
CA ALA A 199 16.69 -16.47 6.54
C ALA A 199 17.15 -16.75 5.10
N ARG A 200 18.09 -15.93 4.60
CA ARG A 200 18.69 -16.09 3.26
C ARG A 200 19.39 -17.43 3.07
N GLN A 201 19.94 -18.01 4.12
CA GLN A 201 20.61 -19.32 4.09
C GLN A 201 19.64 -20.49 4.28
N ARG A 202 18.47 -20.23 4.88
CA ARG A 202 17.46 -21.25 5.20
C ARG A 202 16.45 -21.51 4.10
N VAL A 203 16.12 -20.50 3.31
CA VAL A 203 15.11 -20.65 2.24
C VAL A 203 15.54 -21.73 1.24
N SER A 204 14.63 -22.67 0.96
CA SER A 204 14.91 -23.81 0.08
C SER A 204 15.10 -23.41 -1.39
N TYR A 205 14.54 -22.28 -1.79
CA TYR A 205 14.59 -21.81 -3.18
C TYR A 205 15.41 -20.53 -3.34
N ARG A 206 16.28 -20.53 -4.35
CA ARG A 206 17.10 -19.35 -4.70
C ARG A 206 16.27 -18.10 -5.03
N HIS A 207 15.07 -18.27 -5.61
CA HIS A 207 14.22 -17.13 -5.93
C HIS A 207 13.70 -16.41 -4.69
N ASP A 208 13.48 -17.12 -3.58
CA ASP A 208 13.10 -16.52 -2.29
C ASP A 208 14.27 -15.76 -1.67
N ALA A 209 15.49 -16.31 -1.77
CA ALA A 209 16.70 -15.60 -1.33
C ALA A 209 16.83 -14.26 -2.06
N HIS A 210 16.56 -14.20 -3.36
CA HIS A 210 16.55 -12.92 -4.09
C HIS A 210 15.46 -11.95 -3.59
N VAL A 211 14.31 -12.41 -3.08
CA VAL A 211 13.30 -11.50 -2.50
C VAL A 211 13.84 -10.89 -1.20
N LEU A 212 14.55 -11.67 -0.39
CA LEU A 212 15.19 -11.18 0.84
C LEU A 212 16.26 -10.12 0.58
N ASP A 213 16.95 -10.18 -0.57
CA ASP A 213 17.92 -9.16 -1.00
C ASP A 213 17.28 -7.79 -1.20
N ASP A 214 16.04 -7.77 -1.70
CA ASP A 214 15.30 -6.52 -1.92
C ASP A 214 14.92 -5.88 -0.58
N ILE A 215 14.66 -6.69 0.46
CA ILE A 215 14.36 -6.20 1.81
C ILE A 215 15.57 -5.47 2.39
N ASP A 216 16.78 -6.02 2.25
CA ASP A 216 18.01 -5.48 2.83
C ASP A 216 18.35 -4.08 2.29
N THR A 217 18.08 -3.86 1.00
CA THR A 217 18.47 -2.63 0.28
C THR A 217 17.45 -1.51 0.35
N THR A 218 16.37 -1.66 1.12
CA THR A 218 15.26 -0.70 1.13
C THR A 218 14.79 -0.31 2.54
N PRO A 219 14.24 0.91 2.73
CA PRO A 219 13.83 1.40 4.04
C PRO A 219 12.84 0.44 4.72
N PRO A 220 13.02 0.09 6.01
CA PRO A 220 12.14 -0.85 6.73
C PRO A 220 10.71 -0.32 6.80
N ASP A 221 10.61 0.93 7.27
CA ASP A 221 9.37 1.49 7.76
C ASP A 221 8.84 2.51 6.76
N THR A 222 7.74 2.13 6.11
CA THR A 222 6.97 3.03 5.27
C THR A 222 5.53 3.10 5.74
N TYR A 223 4.88 4.22 5.47
CA TYR A 223 3.44 4.36 5.64
C TYR A 223 2.76 4.68 4.30
N PRO A 224 1.52 4.21 4.09
CA PRO A 224 0.80 4.41 2.84
C PRO A 224 0.07 5.75 2.82
N VAL A 225 0.23 6.50 1.72
CA VAL A 225 -0.70 7.56 1.32
C VAL A 225 -1.40 7.07 0.05
N ILE A 226 -2.70 6.86 0.13
CA ILE A 226 -3.52 6.27 -0.94
C ILE A 226 -4.35 7.37 -1.58
N LEU A 227 -4.23 7.54 -2.89
CA LEU A 227 -5.06 8.47 -3.67
C LEU A 227 -6.00 7.65 -4.56
N LEU A 228 -7.28 7.65 -4.20
CA LEU A 228 -8.34 6.87 -4.83
C LEU A 228 -9.24 7.78 -5.67
N HIS A 229 -9.46 7.40 -6.93
CA HIS A 229 -10.57 7.93 -7.71
C HIS A 229 -11.85 7.24 -7.24
N ASN A 230 -12.93 8.00 -7.01
CA ASN A 230 -14.26 7.45 -6.80
C ASN A 230 -14.60 6.34 -7.82
N ALA A 231 -15.42 5.40 -7.39
CA ALA A 231 -15.93 4.34 -8.25
C ALA A 231 -16.97 4.89 -9.24
N SER A 232 -17.38 4.04 -10.19
CA SER A 232 -18.34 4.43 -11.23
C SER A 232 -19.63 5.00 -10.64
N SER A 233 -20.11 6.09 -11.23
CA SER A 233 -21.34 6.77 -10.81
C SER A 233 -22.32 6.82 -11.95
N HIS A 234 -23.59 7.05 -11.62
CA HIS A 234 -24.60 7.36 -12.62
C HIS A 234 -24.11 8.46 -13.59
N ASP A 235 -24.62 8.41 -14.81
CA ASP A 235 -24.26 9.31 -15.89
C ASP A 235 -24.60 10.78 -15.58
N SER A 236 -24.10 11.66 -16.44
CA SER A 236 -24.33 13.10 -16.35
C SER A 236 -25.78 13.51 -16.58
N GLU A 237 -26.65 12.60 -17.05
CA GLU A 237 -28.09 12.83 -17.25
C GLU A 237 -28.91 12.63 -15.97
N TRP A 238 -28.26 12.28 -14.85
CA TRP A 238 -28.94 12.19 -13.57
C TRP A 238 -29.49 13.56 -13.11
N ASN A 239 -30.80 13.63 -12.89
CA ASN A 239 -31.57 14.87 -12.73
C ASN A 239 -31.52 15.50 -11.31
N GLY A 240 -30.58 15.10 -10.45
CA GLY A 240 -30.47 15.60 -9.07
C GLY A 240 -29.32 16.60 -8.85
N ASP A 241 -29.11 17.02 -7.59
CA ASP A 241 -27.96 17.85 -7.19
C ASP A 241 -26.65 17.08 -7.38
N GLU A 242 -25.76 17.53 -8.27
CA GLU A 242 -24.48 16.88 -8.61
C GLU A 242 -23.67 16.38 -7.39
N LEU A 243 -23.72 17.07 -6.25
CA LEU A 243 -23.05 16.64 -5.02
C LEU A 243 -23.65 15.37 -4.42
N LEU A 244 -24.93 15.11 -4.67
CA LEU A 244 -25.69 13.95 -4.20
C LEU A 244 -25.73 12.82 -5.24
N ARG A 245 -25.05 12.94 -6.39
CA ARG A 245 -25.02 11.87 -7.39
C ARG A 245 -24.38 10.60 -6.80
N PRO A 246 -25.11 9.48 -6.73
CA PRO A 246 -24.64 8.26 -6.08
C PRO A 246 -23.77 7.41 -7.04
N LEU A 247 -23.15 6.37 -6.48
CA LEU A 247 -22.53 5.32 -7.28
C LEU A 247 -23.60 4.55 -8.09
N ASP A 248 -23.21 4.06 -9.27
CA ASP A 248 -24.03 3.09 -10.01
C ASP A 248 -23.86 1.67 -9.44
N GLU A 249 -24.46 0.66 -10.07
CA GLU A 249 -24.36 -0.74 -9.59
C GLU A 249 -22.93 -1.27 -9.64
N ALA A 250 -22.19 -1.00 -10.73
CA ALA A 250 -20.81 -1.41 -10.88
C ALA A 250 -19.90 -0.72 -9.86
N GLY A 251 -20.09 0.59 -9.64
CA GLY A 251 -19.35 1.36 -8.66
C GLY A 251 -19.61 0.92 -7.22
N ARG A 252 -20.84 0.50 -6.91
CA ARG A 252 -21.13 -0.12 -5.60
C ARG A 252 -20.43 -1.47 -5.45
N ALA A 253 -20.36 -2.29 -6.49
CA ALA A 253 -19.59 -3.54 -6.46
C ALA A 253 -18.09 -3.27 -6.26
N ASP A 254 -17.53 -2.31 -7.00
CA ASP A 254 -16.14 -1.86 -6.84
C ASP A 254 -15.86 -1.38 -5.42
N ALA A 255 -16.76 -0.57 -4.84
CA ALA A 255 -16.61 -0.07 -3.47
C ALA A 255 -16.54 -1.19 -2.42
N HIS A 256 -17.29 -2.29 -2.62
CA HIS A 256 -17.19 -3.47 -1.75
C HIS A 256 -15.88 -4.23 -1.97
N ALA A 257 -15.46 -4.44 -3.22
CA ALA A 257 -14.18 -5.10 -3.52
C ALA A 257 -12.99 -4.30 -2.95
N LEU A 258 -13.03 -2.98 -3.08
CA LEU A 258 -12.03 -2.06 -2.55
C LEU A 258 -11.88 -2.17 -1.03
N ALA A 259 -12.92 -2.53 -0.28
CA ALA A 259 -12.80 -2.70 1.18
C ALA A 259 -11.75 -3.74 1.54
N GLY A 260 -11.83 -4.93 0.93
CA GLY A 260 -10.85 -6.02 1.15
C GLY A 260 -9.46 -5.67 0.60
N ILE A 261 -9.39 -4.98 -0.55
CA ILE A 261 -8.12 -4.59 -1.16
C ILE A 261 -7.39 -3.54 -0.31
N LEU A 262 -8.10 -2.50 0.14
CA LEU A 262 -7.53 -1.41 0.93
C LEU A 262 -7.15 -1.84 2.35
N ALA A 263 -7.79 -2.90 2.87
CA ALA A 263 -7.39 -3.56 4.11
C ALA A 263 -5.93 -4.02 4.11
N ALA A 264 -5.34 -4.18 2.91
CA ALA A 264 -3.94 -4.54 2.77
C ALA A 264 -2.98 -3.55 3.41
N PHE A 265 -3.40 -2.29 3.49
CA PHE A 265 -2.57 -1.19 3.95
C PHE A 265 -2.89 -0.77 5.39
N GLY A 266 -3.54 -1.65 6.16
CA GLY A 266 -3.90 -1.42 7.56
C GLY A 266 -5.13 -0.54 7.71
N THR A 267 -5.07 0.43 8.63
CA THR A 267 -6.19 1.33 8.99
C THR A 267 -5.85 2.82 8.79
N PRO A 268 -5.45 3.26 7.57
CA PRO A 268 -5.25 4.67 7.31
C PRO A 268 -6.49 5.51 7.63
N ARG A 269 -6.26 6.74 8.10
CA ARG A 269 -7.35 7.71 8.26
C ARG A 269 -7.97 7.99 6.89
N VAL A 270 -9.29 8.14 6.84
CA VAL A 270 -10.01 8.34 5.59
C VAL A 270 -10.44 9.79 5.44
N VAL A 271 -9.99 10.43 4.35
CA VAL A 271 -10.42 11.75 3.92
C VAL A 271 -11.10 11.61 2.55
N SER A 272 -12.29 12.17 2.39
CA SER A 272 -13.01 12.09 1.12
C SER A 272 -13.51 13.46 0.68
N SER A 273 -13.69 13.64 -0.62
CA SER A 273 -14.57 14.66 -1.16
C SER A 273 -15.96 14.58 -0.50
N ALA A 274 -16.65 15.72 -0.38
CA ALA A 274 -18.00 15.80 0.17
C ALA A 274 -19.08 15.24 -0.78
N ALA A 275 -18.75 14.97 -2.05
CA ALA A 275 -19.68 14.37 -3.01
C ALA A 275 -20.05 12.92 -2.63
N ALA A 276 -21.33 12.56 -2.79
CA ALA A 276 -21.91 11.27 -2.41
C ALA A 276 -21.12 10.09 -3.00
N ARG A 277 -20.89 10.05 -4.33
CA ARG A 277 -20.05 9.02 -4.97
C ARG A 277 -18.68 8.80 -4.31
N CYS A 278 -18.00 9.86 -3.86
CA CYS A 278 -16.69 9.74 -3.21
C CYS A 278 -16.84 9.20 -1.78
N ALA A 279 -17.85 9.65 -1.03
CA ALA A 279 -18.12 9.15 0.31
C ALA A 279 -18.58 7.68 0.27
N GLU A 280 -19.47 7.33 -0.66
CA GLU A 280 -19.97 5.96 -0.89
C GLU A 280 -18.85 5.00 -1.29
N THR A 281 -17.88 5.43 -2.11
CA THR A 281 -16.76 4.59 -2.55
C THR A 281 -15.96 4.03 -1.37
N VAL A 282 -15.72 4.86 -0.34
CA VAL A 282 -14.91 4.46 0.83
C VAL A 282 -15.75 3.99 2.02
N SER A 283 -17.08 4.06 1.93
CA SER A 283 -17.97 3.72 3.03
C SER A 283 -17.91 2.24 3.44
N PRO A 284 -17.84 1.26 2.52
CA PRO A 284 -17.66 -0.15 2.89
C PRO A 284 -16.40 -0.38 3.72
N TYR A 285 -15.25 0.12 3.26
CA TYR A 285 -13.98 0.08 3.97
C TYR A 285 -14.08 0.71 5.37
N ALA A 286 -14.61 1.93 5.44
CA ALA A 286 -14.75 2.68 6.68
C ALA A 286 -15.60 1.94 7.73
N ARG A 287 -16.71 1.32 7.30
CA ARG A 287 -17.56 0.50 8.18
C ARG A 287 -16.86 -0.75 8.67
N GLU A 288 -16.21 -1.50 7.77
CA GLU A 288 -15.57 -2.78 8.10
C GLU A 288 -14.41 -2.60 9.09
N HIS A 289 -13.65 -1.52 8.94
CA HIS A 289 -12.47 -1.26 9.76
C HIS A 289 -12.69 -0.24 10.88
N GLY A 290 -13.92 0.23 11.08
CA GLY A 290 -14.25 1.17 12.15
C GLY A 290 -13.58 2.55 12.01
N VAL A 291 -13.25 2.97 10.79
CA VAL A 291 -12.57 4.24 10.52
C VAL A 291 -13.59 5.33 10.18
N ARG A 292 -13.49 6.50 10.79
CA ARG A 292 -14.36 7.64 10.46
C ARG A 292 -13.92 8.26 9.13
N VAL A 293 -14.87 8.44 8.21
CA VAL A 293 -14.68 9.25 7.00
C VAL A 293 -14.78 10.73 7.37
N ARG A 294 -13.71 11.49 7.14
CA ARG A 294 -13.72 12.95 7.21
C ARG A 294 -13.92 13.52 5.81
N THR A 295 -14.97 14.31 5.62
CA THR A 295 -15.16 15.02 4.35
C THR A 295 -14.36 16.32 4.32
N ASP A 296 -13.73 16.63 3.18
CA ASP A 296 -13.05 17.89 2.93
C ASP A 296 -13.58 18.52 1.64
N ARG A 297 -14.14 19.73 1.77
CA ARG A 297 -14.70 20.48 0.63
C ARG A 297 -13.62 20.89 -0.38
N ALA A 298 -12.37 21.06 0.05
CA ALA A 298 -11.27 21.38 -0.86
C ALA A 298 -10.95 20.24 -1.84
N LEU A 299 -11.35 19.00 -1.52
CA LEU A 299 -11.21 17.83 -2.41
C LEU A 299 -12.45 17.61 -3.28
N THR A 300 -13.48 18.47 -3.15
CA THR A 300 -14.75 18.36 -3.87
C THR A 300 -14.70 19.24 -5.10
N ARG A 301 -14.95 18.67 -6.29
CA ARG A 301 -15.21 19.51 -7.47
C ARG A 301 -16.54 20.22 -7.29
N HIS A 302 -16.50 21.54 -7.36
CA HIS A 302 -17.69 22.36 -7.37
C HIS A 302 -18.02 22.72 -8.82
N SER A 303 -19.23 22.39 -9.24
CA SER A 303 -19.86 22.95 -10.43
C SER A 303 -21.23 23.48 -10.00
N ARG A 304 -21.31 24.70 -9.45
CA ARG A 304 -22.62 25.38 -9.34
C ARG A 304 -22.86 26.23 -10.58
N PRO A 305 -24.11 26.33 -11.06
CA PRO A 305 -24.51 27.39 -11.97
C PRO A 305 -24.28 28.75 -11.29
N GLY A 306 -23.36 29.56 -11.82
CA GLY A 306 -23.07 30.92 -11.32
C GLY A 306 -21.88 31.08 -10.38
N ASP A 307 -21.19 30.01 -9.98
CA ASP A 307 -19.90 30.14 -9.29
C ASP A 307 -18.83 30.62 -10.28
N SER A 308 -18.17 31.74 -9.98
CA SER A 308 -17.20 32.38 -10.89
C SER A 308 -15.90 31.61 -11.05
N GLU A 309 -15.61 30.66 -10.15
CA GLU A 309 -14.47 29.76 -10.25
C GLU A 309 -14.83 28.42 -9.57
N PRO A 310 -14.65 27.26 -10.20
CA PRO A 310 -14.66 25.98 -9.49
C PRO A 310 -13.60 26.03 -8.37
N VAL A 311 -13.73 25.19 -7.32
CA VAL A 311 -12.60 24.99 -6.37
C VAL A 311 -11.34 24.80 -7.19
N SER A 312 -10.43 25.77 -7.06
CA SER A 312 -9.24 25.79 -7.90
C SER A 312 -8.42 24.55 -7.55
N SER A 313 -7.84 23.91 -8.57
CA SER A 313 -6.90 22.80 -8.38
C SER A 313 -5.84 23.12 -7.30
N GLU A 314 -5.51 24.40 -7.13
CA GLU A 314 -4.66 24.92 -6.05
C GLU A 314 -5.18 24.64 -4.63
N GLN A 315 -6.46 24.85 -4.33
CA GLN A 315 -7.03 24.56 -3.01
C GLN A 315 -6.98 23.05 -2.70
N ALA A 316 -7.31 22.21 -3.68
CA ALA A 316 -7.21 20.77 -3.55
C ALA A 316 -5.76 20.33 -3.30
N ARG A 317 -4.81 20.89 -4.06
CA ARG A 317 -3.36 20.66 -3.87
C ARG A 317 -2.89 21.11 -2.50
N ALA A 318 -3.30 22.28 -2.03
CA ALA A 318 -2.94 22.79 -0.70
C ALA A 318 -3.53 21.91 0.42
N ALA A 319 -4.76 21.41 0.26
CA ALA A 319 -5.34 20.46 1.20
C ALA A 319 -4.57 19.13 1.23
N PHE A 320 -4.27 18.56 0.07
CA PHE A 320 -3.51 17.32 -0.03
C PHE A 320 -2.06 17.47 0.47
N ALA A 321 -1.42 18.61 0.21
CA ALA A 321 -0.11 18.96 0.75
C ALA A 321 -0.08 18.94 2.29
N ARG A 322 -1.13 19.44 2.95
CA ARG A 322 -1.26 19.34 4.42
C ARG A 322 -1.39 17.89 4.87
N LEU A 323 -2.18 17.07 4.16
CA LEU A 323 -2.31 15.64 4.48
C LEU A 323 -0.97 14.89 4.37
N LEU A 324 -0.16 15.21 3.36
CA LEU A 324 1.20 14.68 3.21
C LEU A 324 2.13 15.16 4.34
N ALA A 325 2.03 16.45 4.71
CA ALA A 325 2.86 17.04 5.76
C ALA A 325 2.59 16.45 7.16
N ASP A 326 1.38 15.95 7.41
CA ASP A 326 1.03 15.27 8.66
C ASP A 326 1.86 13.99 8.88
N GLY A 327 2.34 13.35 7.81
CA GLY A 327 3.18 12.15 7.88
C GLY A 327 2.46 10.93 8.46
N LEU A 328 1.16 10.78 8.18
CA LEU A 328 0.33 9.70 8.70
C LEU A 328 -0.25 8.84 7.56
N PRO A 329 -0.46 7.52 7.79
CA PRO A 329 -1.22 6.68 6.87
C PRO A 329 -2.58 7.31 6.51
N THR A 330 -2.82 7.59 5.23
CA THR A 330 -4.00 8.35 4.80
C THR A 330 -4.58 7.82 3.49
N LEU A 331 -5.88 7.52 3.48
CA LEU A 331 -6.67 7.25 2.28
C LEU A 331 -7.42 8.52 1.88
N VAL A 332 -7.20 8.99 0.65
CA VAL A 332 -7.85 10.16 0.07
C VAL A 332 -8.69 9.75 -1.13
N CYS A 333 -10.02 9.86 -1.02
CA CYS A 333 -10.92 9.65 -2.15
C CYS A 333 -11.36 10.97 -2.77
N THR A 334 -11.22 11.09 -4.09
CA THR A 334 -11.55 12.31 -4.83
C THR A 334 -12.06 11.98 -6.24
N HIS A 335 -12.14 12.99 -7.10
CA HIS A 335 -12.63 12.91 -8.48
C HIS A 335 -11.46 12.81 -9.47
N GLY A 336 -11.65 12.11 -10.59
CA GLY A 336 -10.60 11.83 -11.57
C GLY A 336 -9.86 13.05 -12.11
N GLU A 337 -10.55 14.18 -12.25
CA GLU A 337 -9.99 15.41 -12.79
C GLU A 337 -9.17 16.21 -11.74
N LEU A 338 -9.16 15.78 -10.45
CA LEU A 338 -8.21 16.28 -9.44
C LEU A 338 -7.00 15.36 -9.29
N VAL A 339 -7.15 14.06 -9.60
CA VAL A 339 -6.13 13.03 -9.36
C VAL A 339 -4.76 13.42 -9.93
N GLN A 340 -4.73 13.88 -11.18
CA GLN A 340 -3.46 14.21 -11.84
C GLN A 340 -2.69 15.31 -11.10
N ASP A 341 -3.38 16.36 -10.66
CA ASP A 341 -2.75 17.49 -10.00
C ASP A 341 -2.33 17.16 -8.57
N LEU A 342 -3.14 16.39 -7.85
CA LEU A 342 -2.79 15.88 -6.53
C LEU A 342 -1.59 14.93 -6.57
N MET A 343 -1.55 14.04 -7.57
CA MET A 343 -0.43 13.13 -7.73
C MET A 343 0.85 13.87 -8.12
N ARG A 344 0.77 14.90 -8.97
CA ARG A 344 1.90 15.78 -9.29
C ARG A 344 2.41 16.51 -8.04
N GLU A 345 1.51 17.02 -7.20
CA GLU A 345 1.85 17.65 -5.92
C GLU A 345 2.60 16.66 -5.00
N ALA A 346 2.10 15.43 -4.86
CA ALA A 346 2.77 14.41 -4.05
C ALA A 346 4.17 14.06 -4.57
N LEU A 347 4.33 13.78 -5.87
CA LEU A 347 5.64 13.45 -6.44
C LEU A 347 6.65 14.59 -6.24
N THR A 348 6.21 15.83 -6.46
CA THR A 348 7.05 17.03 -6.28
C THR A 348 7.54 17.13 -4.83
N ARG A 349 6.64 16.97 -3.85
CA ARG A 349 6.97 17.07 -2.43
C ARG A 349 7.83 15.92 -1.92
N LEU A 350 7.60 14.72 -2.43
CA LEU A 350 8.30 13.51 -2.02
C LEU A 350 9.62 13.30 -2.78
N GLY A 351 10.04 14.27 -3.60
CA GLY A 351 11.32 14.24 -4.32
C GLY A 351 11.37 13.22 -5.47
N ALA A 352 10.23 12.83 -6.01
CA ALA A 352 10.11 11.79 -7.03
C ALA A 352 9.90 12.38 -8.43
N PRO A 353 10.45 11.73 -9.48
CA PRO A 353 10.26 12.20 -10.85
C PRO A 353 8.82 12.05 -11.31
N ILE A 354 8.36 13.04 -12.06
CA ILE A 354 7.00 13.08 -12.58
C ILE A 354 6.91 12.21 -13.83
N SER A 355 6.01 11.23 -13.82
CA SER A 355 5.70 10.38 -14.97
C SER A 355 4.58 10.99 -15.83
N GLN A 356 4.43 10.51 -17.08
CA GLN A 356 3.46 11.06 -18.04
C GLN A 356 2.00 10.63 -17.79
N ARG A 357 1.75 9.56 -17.01
CA ARG A 357 0.40 8.98 -16.84
C ARG A 357 -0.01 8.93 -15.36
N LEU A 358 -0.47 10.06 -14.84
CA LEU A 358 -0.87 10.22 -13.44
C LEU A 358 -2.37 10.00 -13.18
N GLY A 359 -3.21 10.10 -14.22
CA GLY A 359 -4.66 9.91 -14.10
C GLY A 359 -5.07 8.48 -13.75
N LEU A 360 -6.23 8.37 -13.09
CA LEU A 360 -6.86 7.12 -12.66
C LEU A 360 -8.24 6.99 -13.31
N ARG A 361 -8.62 5.77 -13.74
CA ARG A 361 -10.00 5.44 -14.07
C ARG A 361 -10.83 5.31 -12.78
N PRO A 362 -12.17 5.37 -12.85
CA PRO A 362 -13.00 5.15 -11.68
C PRO A 362 -12.63 3.84 -10.97
N GLY A 363 -12.57 3.87 -9.64
CA GLY A 363 -12.20 2.72 -8.81
C GLY A 363 -10.71 2.34 -8.84
N GLU A 364 -9.87 3.05 -9.59
CA GLU A 364 -8.40 2.90 -9.51
C GLU A 364 -7.81 3.79 -8.42
N PHE A 365 -6.66 3.37 -7.89
CA PHE A 365 -5.94 4.12 -6.87
C PHE A 365 -4.42 4.03 -7.03
N TRP A 366 -3.76 5.08 -6.56
CA TRP A 366 -2.33 5.10 -6.30
C TRP A 366 -2.06 4.80 -4.84
N VAL A 367 -0.98 4.06 -4.56
CA VAL A 367 -0.40 3.92 -3.23
C VAL A 367 1.00 4.50 -3.26
N LEU A 368 1.24 5.54 -2.48
CA LEU A 368 2.56 6.09 -2.24
C LEU A 368 3.07 5.55 -0.90
N HIS A 369 4.14 4.78 -0.93
CA HIS A 369 4.83 4.35 0.27
C HIS A 369 5.87 5.41 0.63
N VAL A 370 5.64 6.09 1.74
CA VAL A 370 6.50 7.17 2.22
C VAL A 370 7.38 6.63 3.34
N ALA A 371 8.69 6.84 3.26
CA ALA A 371 9.61 6.42 4.31
C ALA A 371 9.37 7.21 5.60
N ALA A 372 9.26 6.53 6.72
CA ALA A 372 8.98 7.16 8.01
C ALA A 372 10.12 8.09 8.48
N ALA A 373 11.36 7.73 8.15
CA ALA A 373 12.57 8.42 8.64
C ALA A 373 12.74 9.83 8.03
N ASP A 374 12.61 9.95 6.71
CA ASP A 374 12.97 11.17 5.96
C ASP A 374 11.81 11.72 5.12
N ARG A 375 10.65 11.06 5.13
CA ARG A 375 9.45 11.43 4.38
C ARG A 375 9.66 11.51 2.87
N THR A 376 10.59 10.72 2.33
CA THR A 376 10.80 10.57 0.89
C THR A 376 9.92 9.46 0.31
N LEU A 377 9.70 9.47 -1.01
CA LEU A 377 8.98 8.39 -1.67
C LEU A 377 9.85 7.13 -1.74
N ALA A 378 9.44 6.06 -1.05
CA ALA A 378 10.10 4.77 -1.10
C ALA A 378 9.61 3.91 -2.27
N ALA A 379 8.30 3.97 -2.58
CA ALA A 379 7.71 3.28 -3.71
C ALA A 379 6.37 3.91 -4.11
N VAL A 380 5.94 3.68 -5.35
CA VAL A 380 4.62 4.05 -5.84
C VAL A 380 4.01 2.90 -6.63
N GLU A 381 2.73 2.63 -6.39
CA GLU A 381 1.98 1.52 -7.00
C GLU A 381 0.63 2.00 -7.50
N ARG A 382 0.16 1.39 -8.60
CA ARG A 382 -1.18 1.61 -9.14
C ARG A 382 -1.96 0.32 -9.09
N HIS A 383 -3.20 0.41 -8.64
CA HIS A 383 -4.11 -0.71 -8.50
C HIS A 383 -5.51 -0.32 -8.99
N ALA A 384 -6.36 -1.31 -9.21
CA ALA A 384 -7.74 -1.16 -9.63
C ALA A 384 -8.64 -2.07 -8.78
N ALA A 385 -9.93 -1.73 -8.66
CA ALA A 385 -10.90 -2.59 -7.98
C ALA A 385 -11.02 -3.99 -8.63
N ALA A 386 -10.80 -4.09 -9.94
CA ALA A 386 -10.68 -5.34 -10.68
C ALA A 386 -9.20 -5.75 -10.83
N GLY A 387 -8.89 -7.04 -10.56
CA GLY A 387 -7.53 -7.62 -10.55
C GLY A 387 -6.94 -8.07 -11.88
#